data_AF-A0A3B3SLL2-F1
#
_entry.id   AF-A0A3B3SLL2-F1
#
_cell.length_a   1.000
_cell.length_b   1.000
_cell.length_c   1.000
_cell.angle_alpha   90.00
_cell.angle_beta   90.00
_cell.angle_gamma   90.00
#
_symmetry.space_group_name_H-M   'P 1'
#
loop_
_entity.id
_entity.type
_entity.pdbx_description
1 polymer ?
#
loop_
_entity_poly.entity_id
_entity_poly.type
_entity_poly.pdbx_seq_one_letter_code
_entity_poly.pdbx_strand_id
1 'polypeptide(L)'
;MEFAEHIKTANVENVVLTQQLEASLKGTLCVTGHHLLLFGRDGDSTAQLLLLLRNIDAVEKRAIESSGTITVKCKDLRILQLDIPGMEECLNVASSIEVCPPA
;
A
#
# COMPACT_ATOMS: atom_id res chain seq x y z
N MET A 1 -21.35 -5.29 -0.15
CA MET A 1 -20.42 -4.41 0.61
C MET A 1 -19.76 -5.25 1.71
N GLU A 2 -19.12 -6.35 1.31
CA GLU A 2 -18.71 -7.46 2.18
C GLU A 2 -17.22 -7.45 2.58
N PHE A 3 -16.44 -6.47 2.09
CA PHE A 3 -15.00 -6.39 2.34
C PHE A 3 -14.60 -5.26 3.31
N ALA A 4 -15.53 -4.39 3.69
CA ALA A 4 -15.24 -3.24 4.56
C ALA A 4 -14.91 -3.66 6.00
N GLU A 5 -15.40 -4.82 6.44
CA GLU A 5 -15.17 -5.36 7.79
C GLU A 5 -13.74 -5.88 8.03
N HIS A 6 -12.95 -6.06 6.97
CA HIS A 6 -11.59 -6.58 7.04
C HIS A 6 -10.50 -5.51 6.95
N ILE A 7 -10.88 -4.26 6.68
CA ILE A 7 -9.95 -3.14 6.59
C ILE A 7 -9.69 -2.60 8.00
N LYS A 8 -8.55 -2.98 8.58
CA LYS A 8 -8.17 -2.58 9.94
C LYS A 8 -7.72 -1.13 10.02
N THR A 9 -7.08 -0.65 8.95
CA THR A 9 -6.65 0.73 8.81
C THR A 9 -6.99 1.20 7.40
N ALA A 10 -7.91 2.16 7.30
CA ALA A 10 -8.37 2.68 6.01
C ALA A 10 -7.43 3.71 5.40
N ASN A 11 -6.72 4.48 6.22
CA ASN A 11 -5.87 5.58 5.77
C ASN A 11 -4.60 5.65 6.62
N VAL A 12 -3.43 5.73 5.97
CA VAL A 12 -2.14 5.94 6.62
C VAL A 12 -1.42 7.11 5.97
N GLU A 13 -1.06 8.11 6.76
CA GLU A 13 -0.33 9.28 6.29
C GLU A 13 1.18 9.02 6.23
N ASN A 14 1.91 9.86 5.49
CA ASN A 14 3.37 9.84 5.40
C ASN A 14 3.96 8.52 4.86
N VAL A 15 3.18 7.74 4.09
CA VAL A 15 3.66 6.54 3.41
C VAL A 15 4.56 6.93 2.24
N VAL A 16 5.69 6.25 2.09
CA VAL A 16 6.62 6.46 0.97
C VAL A 16 6.56 5.29 0.01
N LEU A 17 6.11 5.54 -1.22
CA LEU A 17 6.20 4.60 -2.33
C LEU A 17 7.54 4.74 -3.03
N THR A 18 8.25 3.62 -3.16
CA THR A 18 9.45 3.50 -4.00
C THR A 18 9.17 2.49 -5.11
N GLN A 19 9.52 2.86 -6.34
CA GLN A 19 9.39 2.04 -7.53
C GLN A 19 10.75 1.91 -8.19
N GLN A 20 10.98 0.82 -8.93
CA GLN A 20 12.30 0.54 -9.50
C GLN A 20 12.80 1.58 -10.52
N LEU A 21 11.89 2.30 -11.19
CA LEU A 21 12.21 3.18 -12.32
C LEU A 21 11.66 4.61 -12.15
N GLU A 22 11.08 4.93 -10.99
CA GLU A 22 10.43 6.23 -10.75
C GLU A 22 10.90 6.84 -9.44
N ALA A 23 10.76 8.16 -9.31
CA ALA A 23 11.06 8.87 -8.08
C ALA A 23 10.16 8.40 -6.94
N SER A 24 10.68 8.42 -5.71
CA SER A 24 9.90 8.04 -4.54
C SER A 24 8.77 9.06 -4.28
N LEU A 25 7.57 8.56 -4.05
CA LEU A 25 6.38 9.37 -3.78
C LEU A 25 5.99 9.28 -2.30
N LYS A 26 5.98 10.41 -1.59
CA LYS A 26 5.44 10.48 -0.22
C LYS A 26 4.00 10.98 -0.22
N GLY A 27 3.12 10.29 0.51
CA GLY A 27 1.69 10.61 0.49
C GLY A 27 0.85 9.90 1.55
N THR A 28 -0.46 9.95 1.34
CA THR A 28 -1.46 9.25 2.17
C THR A 28 -1.95 8.02 1.43
N LEU A 29 -1.73 6.86 2.03
CA LEU A 29 -2.18 5.56 1.55
C LEU A 29 -3.61 5.32 2.01
N CYS A 30 -4.51 4.97 1.11
CA CYS A 30 -5.87 4.56 1.41
C CYS A 30 -6.08 3.11 0.97
N VAL A 31 -6.56 2.28 1.89
CA VAL A 31 -6.92 0.88 1.62
C VAL A 31 -8.43 0.78 1.49
N THR A 32 -8.89 0.19 0.39
CA THR A 32 -10.31 -0.11 0.14
C THR A 32 -10.46 -1.61 -0.12
N GLY A 33 -11.70 -2.10 -0.24
CA GLY A 33 -11.94 -3.51 -0.55
C GLY A 33 -11.49 -3.96 -1.95
N HIS A 34 -11.05 -3.05 -2.83
CA HIS A 34 -10.62 -3.42 -4.19
C HIS A 34 -9.36 -2.71 -4.66
N HIS A 35 -9.03 -1.57 -4.05
CA HIS A 35 -7.95 -0.69 -4.48
C HIS A 35 -7.06 -0.30 -3.31
N LEU A 36 -5.76 -0.23 -3.59
CA LEU A 36 -4.80 0.56 -2.85
C LEU A 36 -4.59 1.87 -3.61
N LEU A 37 -4.75 2.97 -2.90
CA LEU A 37 -4.60 4.31 -3.41
C LEU A 37 -3.48 5.00 -2.65
N LEU A 38 -2.52 5.62 -3.33
CA LEU A 38 -1.58 6.53 -2.67
C LEU A 38 -1.68 7.88 -3.35
N PHE A 39 -1.94 8.91 -2.57
CA PHE A 39 -1.98 10.29 -3.05
C PHE A 39 -0.82 11.04 -2.42
N GLY A 40 0.13 11.50 -3.23
CA GLY A 40 1.24 12.32 -2.77
C GLY A 40 1.29 13.64 -3.52
N ARG A 41 1.94 14.62 -2.89
CA ARG A 41 2.13 15.94 -3.47
C ARG A 41 3.59 16.05 -3.92
N ASP A 42 3.81 15.93 -5.22
CA ASP A 42 5.13 16.15 -5.83
C ASP A 42 5.10 17.51 -6.54
N GLY A 43 5.54 18.57 -5.83
CA GLY A 43 5.43 19.94 -6.33
C GLY A 43 3.97 20.38 -6.59
N ASP A 44 3.70 20.89 -7.80
CA ASP A 44 2.37 21.32 -8.25
C ASP A 44 1.48 20.15 -8.74
N SER A 45 2.07 18.96 -8.95
CA SER A 45 1.37 17.79 -9.46
C SER A 45 0.95 16.85 -8.32
N THR A 46 -0.29 16.35 -8.41
CA THR A 46 -0.75 15.26 -7.54
C THR A 46 -0.32 13.95 -8.17
N ALA A 47 0.74 13.33 -7.65
CA ALA A 47 1.14 12.00 -8.07
C ALA A 47 0.27 10.98 -7.33
N GLN A 48 -0.35 10.06 -8.10
CA GLN A 48 -1.33 9.12 -7.60
C GLN A 48 -0.99 7.70 -8.04
N LEU A 49 -0.85 6.79 -7.08
CA LEU A 49 -0.90 5.35 -7.34
C LEU A 49 -2.36 4.88 -7.20
N LEU A 50 -2.84 4.13 -8.19
CA LEU A 50 -4.05 3.33 -8.12
C LEU A 50 -3.70 1.89 -8.45
N LEU A 51 -3.71 1.00 -7.45
CA LEU A 51 -3.44 -0.41 -7.62
C LEU A 51 -4.68 -1.22 -7.28
N LEU A 52 -5.13 -2.04 -8.22
CA LEU A 52 -6.16 -3.04 -7.99
C LEU A 52 -5.61 -4.20 -7.16
N LEU A 53 -6.28 -4.58 -6.07
CA LEU A 53 -5.89 -5.71 -5.23
C LEU A 53 -5.80 -7.02 -6.03
N ARG A 54 -6.68 -7.22 -7.02
CA ARG A 54 -6.64 -8.39 -7.93
C ARG A 54 -5.37 -8.49 -8.78
N ASN A 55 -4.64 -7.39 -8.94
CA ASN A 55 -3.40 -7.32 -9.69
C ASN A 55 -2.18 -7.65 -8.82
N ILE A 56 -2.36 -7.80 -7.51
CA ILE A 56 -1.31 -8.24 -6.60
C ILE A 56 -1.09 -9.75 -6.79
N ASP A 57 0.17 -10.13 -6.97
CA ASP A 57 0.63 -11.51 -7.07
C ASP A 57 1.15 -11.99 -5.71
N ALA A 58 1.99 -11.17 -5.06
CA ALA A 58 2.55 -11.48 -3.75
C ALA A 58 2.73 -10.21 -2.90
N VAL A 59 2.64 -10.38 -1.58
CA VAL A 59 2.89 -9.33 -0.59
C VAL A 59 3.91 -9.83 0.42
N GLU A 60 4.97 -9.07 0.61
CA GLU A 60 5.97 -9.31 1.66
C GLU A 60 5.93 -8.16 2.66
N LYS A 61 5.93 -8.46 3.95
CA LYS A 61 5.91 -7.45 5.02
C LYS A 61 7.13 -7.60 5.92
N ARG A 62 7.81 -6.50 6.21
CA ARG A 62 8.86 -6.40 7.23
C ARG A 62 8.51 -5.28 8.17
N ALA A 63 8.26 -5.58 9.43
CA ALA A 63 7.99 -4.58 10.46
C ALA A 63 9.15 -4.57 11.45
N ILE A 64 9.71 -3.38 11.71
CA ILE A 64 10.89 -3.19 12.58
C ILE A 64 10.54 -2.06 13.55
N GLU A 65 10.40 -2.40 14.84
CA GLU A 65 10.16 -1.51 15.99
C GLU A 65 9.17 -0.34 15.76
N SER A 66 9.56 0.71 15.04
CA SER A 66 8.82 1.94 14.81
C SER A 66 8.31 2.15 13.37
N SER A 67 8.71 1.33 12.40
CA SER A 67 8.24 1.43 11.01
C SER A 67 8.09 0.07 10.36
N GLY A 68 7.52 0.03 9.17
CA GLY A 68 7.47 -1.20 8.40
C GLY A 68 7.44 -0.97 6.91
N THR A 69 7.93 -1.96 6.17
CA THR A 69 7.97 -1.95 4.72
C THR A 69 7.10 -3.06 4.18
N ILE A 70 6.19 -2.72 3.27
CA ILE A 70 5.38 -3.67 2.50
C ILE A 70 5.87 -3.67 1.06
N THR A 71 6.34 -4.81 0.58
CA THR A 71 6.69 -5.01 -0.83
C THR A 71 5.54 -5.72 -1.53
N VAL A 72 4.96 -5.05 -2.52
CA VAL A 72 3.87 -5.56 -3.35
C VAL A 72 4.41 -5.92 -4.72
N LYS A 73 4.32 -7.21 -5.07
CA LYS A 73 4.64 -7.72 -6.41
C LYS A 73 3.36 -7.84 -7.20
N CYS A 74 3.32 -7.21 -8.37
CA CYS A 74 2.15 -7.18 -9.24
C CYS A 74 2.25 -8.22 -10.36
N LYS A 75 1.11 -8.69 -10.85
CA LYS A 75 1.01 -9.60 -12.01
C LYS A 75 1.53 -8.97 -13.31
N ASP A 76 1.59 -7.64 -13.37
CA ASP A 76 2.20 -6.88 -14.46
C ASP A 76 3.73 -6.70 -14.33
N LEU A 77 4.38 -7.45 -13.43
CA LEU A 77 5.82 -7.45 -13.14
C LEU A 77 6.33 -6.19 -12.41
N ARG A 78 5.47 -5.23 -12.04
CA ARG A 78 5.88 -4.12 -11.16
C ARG A 78 6.15 -4.61 -9.73
N ILE A 79 7.20 -4.07 -9.13
CA ILE A 79 7.53 -4.21 -7.71
C ILE A 79 7.38 -2.84 -7.07
N LEU A 80 6.45 -2.72 -6.13
CA LEU A 80 6.15 -1.50 -5.39
C LEU A 80 6.57 -1.69 -3.94
N GLN A 81 7.35 -0.77 -3.39
CA GLN A 81 7.74 -0.79 -1.98
C GLN A 81 7.05 0.36 -1.26
N LEU A 82 6.25 0.05 -0.25
CA LEU A 82 5.55 1.00 0.61
C LEU A 82 6.24 1.02 1.97
N ASP A 83 6.86 2.15 2.32
CA ASP A 83 7.35 2.39 3.67
C ASP A 83 6.25 3.06 4.48
N ILE A 84 5.84 2.40 5.57
CA ILE A 84 4.71 2.78 6.41
C ILE A 84 5.24 3.21 7.79
N PRO A 85 4.91 4.44 8.25
CA PRO A 85 5.25 4.87 9.59
C PRO A 85 4.38 4.13 10.61
N GLY A 86 5.01 3.49 11.59
CA GLY A 86 4.32 2.71 12.61
C GLY A 86 4.21 1.21 12.27
N MET A 87 4.61 0.39 13.23
CA MET A 87 4.53 -1.07 13.13
C MET A 87 3.09 -1.58 13.03
N GLU A 88 2.17 -1.05 13.84
CA GLU A 88 0.77 -1.47 13.87
C GLU A 88 0.07 -1.18 12.53
N GLU A 89 0.29 0.02 11.98
CA GLU A 89 -0.26 0.42 10.69
C GLU A 89 0.26 -0.45 9.55
N CYS A 90 1.56 -0.79 9.54
CA CYS A 90 2.12 -1.73 8.57
C CYS A 90 1.43 -3.10 8.64
N LEU A 91 1.26 -3.64 9.85
CA LEU A 91 0.60 -4.94 10.05
C LEU A 91 -0.87 -4.90 9.64
N ASN A 92 -1.58 -3.81 9.96
CA ASN A 92 -2.98 -3.62 9.61
C ASN A 92 -3.19 -3.51 8.10
N VAL A 93 -2.35 -2.73 7.40
CA VAL A 93 -2.39 -2.60 5.94
C VAL A 93 -2.10 -3.95 5.28
N ALA A 94 -1.02 -4.63 5.68
CA ALA A 94 -0.68 -5.94 5.13
C ALA A 94 -1.80 -6.96 5.33
N SER A 95 -2.35 -7.04 6.55
CA SER A 95 -3.48 -7.91 6.87
C SER A 95 -4.72 -7.59 6.04
N SER A 96 -4.99 -6.31 5.74
CA SER A 96 -6.14 -5.88 4.95
C SER A 96 -5.98 -6.28 3.47
N ILE A 97 -4.76 -6.26 2.95
CA ILE A 97 -4.43 -6.71 1.58
C ILE A 97 -4.54 -8.23 1.48
N GLU A 98 -4.03 -8.97 2.48
CA GLU A 98 -4.03 -10.44 2.50
C GLU A 98 -5.45 -11.04 2.61
N VAL A 99 -6.35 -10.40 3.37
CA VAL A 99 -7.72 -10.88 3.62
C VAL A 99 -8.69 -10.56 2.48
N CYS A 100 -8.29 -9.71 1.53
CA CYS A 100 -9.04 -9.46 0.30
C CYS A 100 -8.37 -10.16 -0.90
N PRO A 101 -8.39 -11.51 -0.96
CA PRO A 101 -7.69 -12.25 -1.99
C PRO A 101 -8.26 -11.95 -3.39
N PRO A 102 -7.43 -12.09 -4.44
CA PRO A 102 -7.90 -12.08 -5.81
C PRO A 102 -8.86 -13.26 -6.01
N ALA A 103 -10.15 -12.97 -6.24
CA ALA A 103 -11.08 -13.94 -6.83
C ALA A 103 -10.67 -14.28 -8.27
#